data_AF-A0A2H0C0T2-F1
#
_entry.id   AF-A0A2H0C0T2-F1
#
_cell.length_a   1.000
_cell.length_b   1.000
_cell.length_c   1.000
_cell.angle_alpha   90.00
_cell.angle_beta   90.00
_cell.angle_gamma   90.00
#
_symmetry.space_group_name_H-M   'P 1'
#
loop_
_entity.id
_entity.type
_entity.pdbx_description
1 polymer ?
#
loop_
_entity_poly.entity_id
_entity_poly.type
_entity_poly.pdbx_seq_one_letter_code
_entity_poly.pdbx_strand_id
1 'polypeptide(L)'
;MFESPVKTRDLILFSFFSFMIIFFVFLSSFFDERTKIVFCNVGQGDAAYIRIRNKIDVLIDAGPDKSVLSCLGKYMPFWDRKIELAFLSHPNNDHYNGYFFIADRYKIDKFITVDTASLIVSKTYKKLLQKILNKKIKIEEAVAGKIIWPGFNILWPPKNFASNNDNDFPA
;
A
#
# COMPACT_ATOMS: atom_id res chain seq x y z
N MET A 1 12.79 -48.50 -30.73
CA MET A 1 11.75 -47.52 -30.36
C MET A 1 11.84 -47.37 -28.85
N PHE A 2 12.30 -46.23 -28.33
CA PHE A 2 12.38 -46.03 -26.88
C PHE A 2 10.97 -45.73 -26.37
N GLU A 3 10.35 -46.68 -25.67
CA GLU A 3 9.12 -46.40 -24.93
C GLU A 3 9.47 -45.56 -23.71
N SER A 4 8.76 -44.45 -23.52
CA SER A 4 8.89 -43.61 -22.32
C SER A 4 8.56 -44.46 -21.09
N PRO A 5 9.41 -44.45 -20.03
CA PRO A 5 9.10 -45.12 -18.78
C PRO A 5 7.91 -44.48 -18.04
N VAL A 6 7.50 -43.27 -18.44
CA VAL A 6 6.38 -42.51 -17.86
C VAL A 6 5.14 -42.65 -18.75
N LYS A 7 4.03 -43.13 -18.16
CA LYS A 7 2.72 -43.21 -18.84
C LYS A 7 1.93 -41.92 -18.66
N THR A 8 0.97 -41.66 -19.55
CA THR A 8 0.07 -40.49 -19.47
C THR A 8 -0.66 -40.42 -18.12
N ARG A 9 -1.05 -41.57 -17.56
CA ARG A 9 -1.65 -41.65 -16.20
C ARG A 9 -0.73 -41.04 -15.14
N ASP A 10 0.57 -41.32 -15.22
CA ASP A 10 1.53 -40.87 -14.21
C ASP A 10 1.74 -39.35 -14.32
N LEU A 11 1.72 -38.80 -15.54
CA LEU A 11 1.73 -37.34 -15.76
C LEU A 11 0.47 -36.65 -15.22
N ILE A 12 -0.71 -37.26 -15.40
CA ILE A 12 -1.98 -36.74 -14.87
C ILE A 12 -1.96 -36.73 -13.34
N LEU A 13 -1.53 -37.84 -12.73
CA LEU A 13 -1.44 -37.95 -11.26
C LEU A 13 -0.44 -36.93 -10.68
N PHE A 14 0.73 -36.78 -11.32
CA PHE A 14 1.72 -35.79 -10.91
C PHE A 14 1.18 -34.35 -11.02
N SER A 15 0.49 -34.02 -12.12
CA SER A 15 -0.10 -32.70 -12.33
C SER A 15 -1.20 -32.41 -11.31
N PHE A 16 -2.08 -33.38 -11.04
CA PHE A 16 -3.11 -33.25 -10.01
C PHE A 16 -2.51 -33.05 -8.62
N PHE A 17 -1.48 -33.83 -8.27
CA PHE A 17 -0.81 -33.70 -6.98
C PHE A 17 -0.12 -32.33 -6.83
N SER A 18 0.58 -31.87 -7.87
CA SER A 18 1.18 -30.54 -7.92
C SER A 18 0.13 -29.43 -7.73
N PHE A 19 -1.01 -29.54 -8.42
CA PHE A 19 -2.13 -28.62 -8.25
C PHE A 19 -2.68 -28.64 -6.82
N MET A 20 -2.85 -29.82 -6.21
CA MET A 20 -3.31 -29.94 -4.82
C MET A 20 -2.34 -29.29 -3.83
N ILE A 21 -1.03 -29.42 -4.03
CA ILE A 21 -0.02 -28.73 -3.20
C ILE A 21 -0.16 -27.22 -3.35
N ILE A 22 -0.19 -26.70 -4.59
CA ILE A 22 -0.32 -25.27 -4.85
C ILE A 22 -1.63 -24.73 -4.25
N PHE A 23 -2.73 -25.46 -4.44
CA PHE A 23 -4.03 -25.12 -3.88
C PHE A 23 -4.02 -25.10 -2.36
N PHE A 24 -3.38 -26.08 -1.71
CA PHE A 24 -3.27 -26.12 -0.26
C PHE A 24 -2.41 -24.96 0.30
N VAL A 25 -1.26 -24.67 -0.33
CA VAL A 25 -0.42 -23.52 0.03
C VAL A 25 -1.19 -22.21 -0.14
N PHE A 26 -1.89 -22.04 -1.26
CA PHE A 26 -2.77 -20.91 -1.50
C PHE A 26 -3.84 -20.80 -0.41
N LEU A 27 -4.57 -21.87 -0.13
CA LEU A 27 -5.63 -21.89 0.88
C LEU A 27 -5.11 -21.55 2.28
N SER A 28 -3.95 -22.09 2.67
CA SER A 28 -3.32 -21.77 3.95
C SER A 28 -3.01 -20.28 4.11
N SER A 29 -2.66 -19.59 3.03
CA SER A 29 -2.36 -18.16 3.06
C SER A 29 -3.58 -17.26 3.29
N PHE A 30 -4.80 -17.76 3.02
CA PHE A 30 -6.04 -17.07 3.36
C PHE A 30 -6.35 -17.13 4.86
N PHE A 31 -5.97 -18.22 5.53
CA PHE A 31 -6.22 -18.42 6.96
C PHE A 31 -5.16 -17.82 7.89
N ASP A 32 -4.13 -17.17 7.36
CA ASP A 32 -3.18 -16.38 8.17
C ASP A 32 -3.92 -15.17 8.76
N GLU A 33 -4.12 -15.13 10.08
CA GLU A 33 -4.78 -13.99 10.75
C GLU A 33 -3.79 -12.98 11.35
N ARG A 34 -2.49 -13.12 11.08
CA ARG A 34 -1.49 -12.21 11.65
C ARG A 34 -1.61 -10.83 11.02
N THR A 35 -1.43 -9.82 11.86
CA THR A 35 -1.17 -8.46 11.39
C THR A 35 0.30 -8.36 10.98
N LYS A 36 0.55 -7.87 9.77
CA LYS A 36 1.90 -7.64 9.23
C LYS A 36 2.14 -6.15 9.16
N ILE A 37 3.29 -5.71 9.65
CA ILE A 37 3.76 -4.33 9.55
C ILE A 37 5.12 -4.40 8.86
N VAL A 38 5.26 -3.68 7.77
CA VAL A 38 6.43 -3.69 6.91
C VAL A 38 6.86 -2.25 6.68
N PHE A 39 8.05 -1.91 7.13
CA PHE A 39 8.71 -0.68 6.71
C PHE A 39 9.40 -0.95 5.37
N CYS A 40 8.94 -0.27 4.34
CA CYS A 40 9.41 -0.46 2.98
C CYS A 40 10.75 0.25 2.79
N ASN A 41 11.73 -0.46 2.23
CA ASN A 41 12.96 0.19 1.78
C ASN A 41 12.67 0.96 0.47
N VAL A 42 12.53 2.27 0.58
CA VAL A 42 12.26 3.20 -0.54
C VAL A 42 13.43 4.17 -0.78
N GLY A 43 14.57 3.95 -0.13
CA GLY A 43 15.68 4.89 -0.13
C GLY A 43 15.44 6.05 0.84
N GLN A 44 15.46 7.28 0.34
CA GLN A 44 15.15 8.48 1.12
C GLN A 44 13.63 8.63 1.31
N GLY A 45 13.20 9.08 2.49
CA GLY A 45 11.79 9.25 2.84
C GLY A 45 11.18 7.99 3.43
N ASP A 46 9.85 7.97 3.58
CA ASP A 46 9.14 6.91 4.28
C ASP A 46 8.12 6.18 3.41
N ALA A 47 7.94 4.90 3.72
CA ALA A 47 6.80 4.10 3.31
C ALA A 47 6.63 2.92 4.26
N ALA A 48 5.41 2.68 4.72
CA ALA A 48 5.07 1.54 5.55
C ALA A 48 3.77 0.89 5.07
N TYR A 49 3.82 -0.43 4.88
CA TYR A 49 2.68 -1.24 4.53
C TYR A 49 2.21 -2.05 5.75
N ILE A 50 0.93 -1.97 6.07
CA ILE A 50 0.30 -2.68 7.17
C ILE A 50 -0.85 -3.51 6.61
N ARG A 51 -0.84 -4.81 6.92
CA ARG A 51 -1.95 -5.71 6.61
C ARG A 51 -2.56 -6.21 7.91
N ILE A 52 -3.73 -5.72 8.27
CA ILE A 52 -4.41 -6.07 9.53
C ILE A 52 -5.19 -7.36 9.34
N ARG A 53 -4.86 -8.38 10.14
CA ARG A 53 -5.52 -9.69 10.15
C ARG A 53 -5.81 -10.25 8.75
N ASN A 54 -4.87 -10.03 7.82
CA ASN A 54 -4.95 -10.46 6.41
C ASN A 54 -6.16 -9.92 5.60
N LYS A 55 -6.80 -8.84 6.04
CA LYS A 55 -8.07 -8.34 5.48
C LYS A 55 -8.09 -6.86 5.10
N ILE A 56 -7.28 -6.04 5.77
CA ILE A 56 -7.29 -4.59 5.60
C ILE A 56 -5.87 -4.14 5.31
N ASP A 57 -5.68 -3.53 4.16
CA ASP A 57 -4.43 -3.05 3.62
C ASP A 57 -4.33 -1.54 3.79
N VAL A 58 -3.29 -1.15 4.50
CA VAL A 58 -2.99 0.24 4.83
C VAL A 58 -1.60 0.55 4.32
N LEU A 59 -1.48 1.66 3.60
CA LEU A 59 -0.20 2.21 3.17
C LEU A 59 -0.03 3.57 3.84
N ILE A 60 1.09 3.78 4.53
CA ILE A 60 1.48 5.05 5.14
C ILE A 60 2.70 5.54 4.39
N ASP A 61 2.59 6.70 3.76
CA ASP A 61 3.53 7.24 2.78
C ASP A 61 3.89 6.22 1.67
N ALA A 62 4.62 6.68 0.65
CA ALA A 62 4.89 5.88 -0.53
C ALA A 62 6.31 6.07 -1.09
N GLY A 63 7.17 6.79 -0.40
CA GLY A 63 8.53 7.03 -0.87
C GLY A 63 8.60 8.00 -2.07
N PRO A 64 9.82 8.20 -2.60
CA PRO A 64 10.11 9.15 -3.66
C PRO A 64 9.79 8.62 -5.05
N ASP A 65 9.54 7.31 -5.22
CA ASP A 65 9.42 6.70 -6.55
C ASP A 65 8.66 5.35 -6.55
N LYS A 66 8.88 4.54 -7.59
CA LYS A 66 8.22 3.24 -7.80
C LYS A 66 8.73 2.12 -6.88
N SER A 67 9.75 2.34 -6.05
CA SER A 67 10.33 1.34 -5.14
C SER A 67 9.30 0.74 -4.18
N VAL A 68 8.29 1.53 -3.76
CA VAL A 68 7.15 1.05 -2.96
C VAL A 68 6.39 -0.10 -3.62
N LEU A 69 6.36 -0.18 -4.96
CA LEU A 69 5.72 -1.30 -5.67
C LEU A 69 6.42 -2.62 -5.42
N SER A 70 7.75 -2.61 -5.27
CA SER A 70 8.53 -3.81 -4.95
C SER A 70 8.21 -4.28 -3.53
N CYS A 71 8.00 -3.34 -2.59
CA CYS A 71 7.55 -3.66 -1.25
C CYS A 71 6.17 -4.33 -1.27
N LEU A 72 5.18 -3.71 -1.91
CA LEU A 72 3.84 -4.29 -2.03
C LEU A 72 3.87 -5.63 -2.76
N GLY A 73 4.61 -5.76 -3.87
CA GLY A 73 4.73 -7.01 -4.59
C GLY A 73 5.36 -8.16 -3.79
N LYS A 74 6.14 -7.84 -2.75
CA LYS A 74 6.75 -8.82 -1.85
C LYS A 74 5.84 -9.23 -0.69
N TYR A 75 5.06 -8.29 -0.16
CA TYR A 75 4.35 -8.48 1.13
C TYR A 75 2.83 -8.49 1.03
N MET A 76 2.25 -7.92 -0.03
CA MET A 76 0.83 -8.01 -0.33
C MET A 76 0.57 -9.31 -1.12
N PRO A 77 -0.55 -10.02 -0.87
CA PRO A 77 -0.91 -11.18 -1.68
C PRO A 77 -1.01 -10.82 -3.16
N PHE A 78 -0.51 -11.69 -4.04
CA PHE A 78 -0.34 -11.35 -5.46
C PHE A 78 -1.65 -11.01 -6.20
N TRP A 79 -2.78 -11.52 -5.70
CA TRP A 79 -4.12 -11.27 -6.22
C TRP A 79 -4.73 -9.99 -5.67
N ASP A 80 -4.22 -9.49 -4.55
CA ASP A 80 -4.75 -8.31 -3.90
C ASP A 80 -4.21 -7.05 -4.58
N ARG A 81 -5.14 -6.15 -4.89
CA ARG A 81 -4.90 -4.89 -5.59
C ARG A 81 -5.64 -3.73 -4.93
N LYS A 82 -6.05 -3.91 -3.68
CA LYS A 82 -6.83 -2.93 -2.93
C LYS A 82 -6.01 -2.40 -1.75
N ILE A 83 -6.15 -1.11 -1.53
CA ILE A 83 -5.61 -0.41 -0.36
C ILE A 83 -6.81 0.32 0.25
N GLU A 84 -7.29 -0.18 1.39
CA GLU A 84 -8.42 0.43 2.09
C GLU A 84 -8.08 1.84 2.55
N LEU A 85 -6.88 2.05 3.09
CA LEU A 85 -6.45 3.33 3.64
C LEU A 85 -5.04 3.66 3.12
N ALA A 86 -4.92 4.77 2.42
CA ALA A 86 -3.63 5.38 2.10
C ALA A 86 -3.46 6.64 2.96
N PHE A 87 -2.48 6.66 3.85
CA PHE A 87 -2.14 7.82 4.67
C PHE A 87 -0.93 8.54 4.07
N LEU A 88 -1.03 9.86 3.95
CA LEU A 88 0.10 10.72 3.65
C LEU A 88 0.37 11.60 4.88
N SER A 89 1.59 11.52 5.40
CA SER A 89 2.00 12.25 6.59
C SER A 89 2.13 13.76 6.32
N HIS A 90 2.81 14.14 5.24
CA HIS A 90 3.05 15.53 4.85
C HIS A 90 3.35 15.64 3.33
N PRO A 91 3.23 16.83 2.72
CA PRO A 91 3.28 16.99 1.26
C PRO A 91 4.72 17.04 0.68
N ASN A 92 5.64 16.25 1.23
CA ASN A 92 7.02 16.16 0.76
C ASN A 92 7.22 15.06 -0.28
N ASN A 93 8.10 15.33 -1.25
CA ASN A 93 8.23 14.51 -2.46
C ASN A 93 8.68 13.08 -2.18
N ASP A 94 9.56 12.90 -1.21
CA ASP A 94 10.06 11.62 -0.72
C ASP A 94 9.04 10.84 0.10
N HIS A 95 7.84 11.40 0.36
CA HIS A 95 6.72 10.71 0.99
C HIS A 95 5.56 10.46 0.01
N TYR A 96 5.22 11.42 -0.86
CA TYR A 96 4.02 11.30 -1.69
C TYR A 96 4.25 10.71 -3.08
N ASN A 97 5.46 10.79 -3.64
CA ASN A 97 5.61 10.62 -5.09
C ASN A 97 5.34 9.17 -5.54
N GLY A 98 5.59 8.19 -4.67
CA GLY A 98 5.19 6.80 -4.91
C GLY A 98 3.69 6.62 -5.14
N TYR A 99 2.84 7.48 -4.58
CA TYR A 99 1.38 7.39 -4.77
C TYR A 99 0.93 7.59 -6.22
N PHE A 100 1.71 8.28 -7.07
CA PHE A 100 1.41 8.32 -8.51
C PHE A 100 1.38 6.92 -9.11
N PHE A 101 2.34 6.07 -8.71
CA PHE A 101 2.49 4.71 -9.20
C PHE A 101 1.53 3.74 -8.53
N ILE A 102 1.21 3.96 -7.25
CA ILE A 102 0.18 3.21 -6.53
C ILE A 102 -1.18 3.43 -7.16
N ALA A 103 -1.58 4.69 -7.36
CA ALA A 103 -2.88 5.04 -7.93
C ALA A 103 -3.10 4.47 -9.34
N ASP A 104 -2.03 4.21 -10.10
CA ASP A 104 -2.11 3.57 -11.42
C ASP A 104 -2.36 2.06 -11.38
N ARG A 105 -1.96 1.38 -10.30
CA ARG A 105 -1.95 -0.10 -10.23
C ARG A 105 -2.87 -0.69 -9.18
N TYR A 106 -3.25 0.11 -8.19
CA TYR A 106 -4.06 -0.30 -7.05
C TYR A 106 -5.30 0.56 -6.94
N LYS A 107 -6.39 -0.07 -6.46
CA LYS A 107 -7.59 0.64 -6.04
C LYS A 107 -7.38 1.15 -4.62
N ILE A 108 -7.40 2.47 -4.44
CA ILE A 108 -7.37 3.12 -3.14
C ILE A 108 -8.82 3.48 -2.77
N ASP A 109 -9.30 3.06 -1.59
CA ASP A 109 -10.65 3.42 -1.16
C ASP A 109 -10.69 4.81 -0.50
N LYS A 110 -9.76 5.09 0.41
CA LYS A 110 -9.63 6.39 1.07
C LYS A 110 -8.18 6.85 1.07
N PHE A 111 -8.00 8.11 0.70
CA PHE A 111 -6.72 8.81 0.83
C PHE A 111 -6.83 9.80 1.98
N ILE A 112 -5.98 9.65 2.98
CA ILE A 112 -6.02 10.40 4.23
C ILE A 112 -4.76 11.22 4.31
N THR A 113 -4.89 12.52 4.57
CA THR A 113 -3.74 13.44 4.62
C THR A 113 -3.98 14.52 5.66
N VAL A 114 -2.95 15.29 5.98
CA VAL A 114 -3.10 16.53 6.75
C VAL A 114 -3.79 17.62 5.92
N ASP A 115 -4.36 18.62 6.59
CA ASP A 115 -4.86 19.83 5.93
C ASP A 115 -3.69 20.58 5.28
N THR A 116 -3.77 20.74 3.95
CA THR A 116 -2.77 21.47 3.17
C THR A 116 -3.28 22.78 2.58
N ALA A 117 -4.49 23.23 2.94
CA ALA A 117 -5.13 24.41 2.34
C ALA A 117 -4.34 25.70 2.59
N SER A 118 -3.67 25.81 3.74
CA SER A 118 -2.82 26.94 4.10
C SER A 118 -1.34 26.77 3.73
N LEU A 119 -0.94 25.62 3.17
CA LEU A 119 0.46 25.30 2.91
C LEU A 119 0.89 25.67 1.48
N ILE A 120 2.12 26.17 1.34
CA ILE A 120 2.76 26.33 0.04
C ILE A 120 3.29 24.96 -0.39
N VAL A 121 2.49 24.25 -1.19
CA VAL A 121 2.83 22.90 -1.67
C VAL A 121 3.33 22.90 -3.12
N SER A 122 4.16 21.90 -3.44
CA SER A 122 4.76 21.75 -4.76
C SER A 122 3.71 21.56 -5.87
N LYS A 123 4.06 21.94 -7.11
CA LYS A 123 3.20 21.71 -8.28
C LYS A 123 2.94 20.21 -8.50
N THR A 124 3.91 19.36 -8.16
CA THR A 124 3.81 17.91 -8.32
C THR A 124 2.85 17.31 -7.29
N TYR A 125 2.86 17.79 -6.05
CA TYR A 125 1.86 17.41 -5.05
C TYR A 125 0.44 17.76 -5.49
N LYS A 126 0.22 18.97 -6.04
CA LYS A 126 -1.09 19.36 -6.59
C LYS A 126 -1.56 18.43 -7.70
N LYS A 127 -0.64 17.97 -8.56
CA LYS A 127 -0.96 16.97 -9.60
C LYS A 127 -1.35 15.62 -9.00
N LEU A 128 -0.74 15.22 -7.89
CA LEU A 128 -1.13 13.99 -7.20
C LEU A 128 -2.57 14.09 -6.71
N LEU A 129 -2.92 15.16 -5.99
CA LEU A 129 -4.27 15.36 -5.48
C LEU A 129 -5.31 15.35 -6.62
N GLN A 130 -5.02 16.03 -7.73
CA GLN A 130 -5.87 15.98 -8.92
C GLN A 130 -6.04 14.55 -9.47
N LYS A 131 -4.96 13.77 -9.52
CA LYS A 131 -5.03 12.37 -9.95
C LYS A 131 -5.90 11.51 -9.03
N ILE A 132 -5.77 11.71 -7.71
CA ILE A 132 -6.58 11.02 -6.69
C ILE A 132 -8.06 11.38 -6.85
N LEU A 133 -8.38 12.66 -7.01
CA LEU A 133 -9.74 13.15 -7.25
C LEU A 133 -10.33 12.63 -8.58
N ASN A 134 -9.55 12.64 -9.67
CA ASN A 134 -9.98 12.13 -10.97
C ASN A 134 -10.30 10.62 -10.93
N LYS A 135 -9.61 9.87 -10.07
CA LYS A 135 -9.91 8.46 -9.79
C LYS A 135 -11.09 8.26 -8.83
N LYS A 136 -11.77 9.34 -8.43
CA LYS A 136 -12.91 9.36 -7.49
C LYS A 136 -12.56 8.75 -6.12
N ILE A 137 -11.30 8.87 -5.72
CA ILE A 137 -10.84 8.43 -4.40
C ILE A 137 -11.22 9.53 -3.40
N LYS A 138 -11.86 9.14 -2.29
CA LYS A 138 -12.23 10.11 -1.25
C LYS A 138 -10.96 10.59 -0.54
N ILE A 139 -10.73 11.90 -0.56
CA ILE A 139 -9.71 12.54 0.26
C ILE A 139 -10.35 12.93 1.59
N GLU A 140 -9.69 12.61 2.69
CA GLU A 140 -10.16 12.90 4.04
C GLU A 140 -9.03 13.45 4.89
N GLU A 141 -9.26 14.58 5.54
CA GLU A 141 -8.25 15.17 6.43
C GLU A 141 -8.23 14.46 7.79
N ALA A 142 -7.03 14.22 8.32
CA ALA A 142 -6.81 13.63 9.63
C ALA A 142 -6.24 14.66 10.61
N VAL A 143 -6.85 14.72 11.79
CA VAL A 143 -6.41 15.52 12.94
C VAL A 143 -6.57 14.70 14.21
N ALA A 144 -5.83 15.07 15.25
CA ALA A 144 -5.79 14.42 16.54
C ALA A 144 -7.19 14.24 17.13
N GLY A 145 -7.45 13.06 17.70
CA GLY A 145 -8.73 12.65 18.26
C GLY A 145 -9.72 12.08 17.24
N LYS A 146 -9.40 12.10 15.94
CA LYS A 146 -10.23 11.47 14.91
C LYS A 146 -10.03 9.96 14.94
N ILE A 147 -11.13 9.21 14.87
CA ILE A 147 -11.10 7.75 14.72
C ILE A 147 -11.50 7.39 13.30
N ILE A 148 -10.63 6.63 12.63
CA ILE A 148 -10.84 6.17 11.26
C ILE A 148 -11.03 4.65 11.31
N TRP A 149 -12.10 4.16 10.66
CA TRP A 149 -12.33 2.72 10.51
C TRP A 149 -11.07 2.01 9.96
N PRO A 150 -10.68 0.83 10.49
CA PRO A 150 -11.39 -0.03 11.44
C PRO A 150 -11.17 0.30 12.93
N GLY A 151 -10.48 1.39 13.27
CA GLY A 151 -10.16 1.74 14.67
C GLY A 151 -8.84 2.51 14.85
N PHE A 152 -8.34 3.15 13.79
CA PHE A 152 -7.15 4.00 13.85
C PHE A 152 -7.48 5.28 14.60
N ASN A 153 -6.89 5.46 15.78
CA ASN A 153 -6.93 6.72 16.50
C ASN A 153 -5.81 7.64 16.00
N ILE A 154 -6.17 8.77 15.41
CA ILE A 154 -5.22 9.77 14.98
C ILE A 154 -4.75 10.55 16.20
N LEU A 155 -3.46 10.50 16.49
CA LEU A 155 -2.86 11.16 17.65
C LEU A 155 -2.29 12.54 17.33
N TRP A 156 -1.99 12.79 16.06
CA TRP A 156 -1.35 13.99 15.54
C TRP A 156 -1.81 14.20 14.08
N PRO A 157 -1.93 15.44 13.56
CA PRO A 157 -1.64 16.72 14.20
C PRO A 157 -2.82 17.29 14.97
N PRO A 158 -2.61 18.22 15.93
CA PRO A 158 -3.73 18.99 16.49
C PRO A 158 -4.46 19.79 15.39
N LYS A 159 -5.71 20.17 15.65
CA LYS A 159 -6.46 21.05 14.75
C LYS A 159 -5.70 22.36 14.53
N ASN A 160 -5.70 22.85 13.29
CA ASN A 160 -5.01 24.07 12.87
C ASN A 160 -3.48 24.03 13.06
N PHE A 161 -2.88 22.83 13.11
CA PHE A 161 -1.44 22.71 13.05
C PHE A 161 -0.92 23.24 11.71
N ALA A 162 -0.02 24.20 11.77
CA ALA A 162 0.74 24.67 10.62
C ALA A 162 2.20 24.71 11.04
N SER A 163 3.07 24.12 10.23
CA SER A 163 4.50 24.15 10.41
C SER A 163 5.13 24.71 9.14
N ASN A 164 6.16 25.54 9.33
CA ASN A 164 6.98 26.10 8.26
C ASN A 164 8.28 25.29 8.08
N ASN A 165 8.49 24.24 8.88
CA ASN A 165 9.73 23.49 8.92
C ASN A 165 9.42 22.00 9.18
N ASP A 166 8.99 21.32 8.13
CA ASP A 166 8.67 19.90 8.15
C ASP A 166 9.93 19.12 7.79
N ASN A 167 10.92 19.08 8.69
CA ASN A 167 12.18 18.33 8.58
C ASN A 167 12.64 18.02 7.13
N ASP A 168 12.87 19.06 6.34
CA ASP A 168 13.43 18.89 5.00
C ASP A 168 14.91 18.51 5.11
N PHE A 169 15.30 17.38 4.51
CA PHE A 169 16.64 17.31 3.95
C PHE A 169 16.64 18.23 2.73
N PRO A 170 17.45 19.30 2.70
CA PRO A 170 17.56 20.12 1.50
C PRO A 170 18.09 19.23 0.37
N ALA A 171 17.28 19.06 -0.67
CA ALA A 171 17.71 18.48 -1.94
C ALA A 171 18.77 19.35 -2.62
#